data_AF-A0A164IV91-F1
#
_entry.id   AF-A0A164IV91-F1
#
_cell.length_a   1.000
_cell.length_b   1.000
_cell.length_c   1.000
_cell.angle_alpha   90.00
_cell.angle_beta   90.00
_cell.angle_gamma   90.00
#
_symmetry.space_group_name_H-M   'P 1'
#
loop_
_entity.id
_entity.type
_entity.pdbx_description
1 polymer ?
#
loop_
_entity_poly.entity_id
_entity_poly.type
_entity_poly.pdbx_seq_one_letter_code
_entity_poly.pdbx_strand_id
1 'polypeptide(L)'
;MLRFEMNVLGCKATELRHLIGRLGEFFCVLYMNGELSKVTNQHGYDVIKEGRRISVKTTAQEKGFITINQNTFDQFDDFFVVQYKDDDLKLLFYGPKEEIPSLRPYGNTYEVDINSLKRVEKTLL
;
A
#
# COMPACT_ATOMS: atom_id res chain seq x y z
N MET A 1 6.77 -19.28 5.55
CA MET A 1 5.50 -19.23 6.31
C MET A 1 4.27 -19.26 5.41
N LEU A 2 4.12 -18.32 4.46
CA LEU A 2 2.94 -18.16 3.59
C LEU A 2 2.44 -19.42 2.84
N ARG A 3 3.34 -20.30 2.35
CA ARG A 3 2.93 -21.54 1.66
C ARG A 3 2.32 -22.58 2.61
N PHE A 4 2.64 -22.52 3.90
CA PHE A 4 2.11 -23.39 4.93
C PHE A 4 0.70 -22.94 5.35
N GLU A 5 0.49 -21.63 5.46
CA GLU A 5 -0.82 -21.04 5.80
C GLU A 5 -1.87 -21.27 4.69
N MET A 6 -1.46 -21.22 3.42
CA MET A 6 -2.33 -21.55 2.27
C MET A 6 -2.85 -23.00 2.32
N ASN A 7 -2.02 -23.95 2.78
CA ASN A 7 -2.40 -25.35 2.88
C ASN A 7 -3.20 -25.67 4.15
N VAL A 8 -2.95 -24.94 5.25
CA VAL A 8 -3.61 -25.19 6.55
C VAL A 8 -4.97 -24.51 6.65
N LEU A 9 -5.15 -23.31 6.06
CA LEU A 9 -6.39 -22.53 6.16
C LEU A 9 -7.36 -22.73 4.99
N GLY A 10 -6.92 -23.35 3.89
CA GLY A 10 -7.76 -23.58 2.70
C GLY A 10 -8.22 -22.29 1.99
N CYS A 11 -7.62 -21.14 2.30
CA CYS A 11 -7.99 -19.86 1.72
C CYS A 11 -7.42 -19.70 0.30
N LYS A 12 -8.20 -19.10 -0.60
CA LYS A 12 -7.73 -18.77 -1.96
C LYS A 12 -6.59 -17.75 -1.86
N ALA A 13 -5.64 -17.81 -2.79
CA ALA A 13 -4.53 -16.84 -2.87
C ALA A 13 -5.01 -15.37 -2.95
N THR A 14 -6.23 -15.15 -3.46
CA THR A 14 -6.90 -13.84 -3.47
C THR A 14 -7.21 -13.33 -2.07
N GLU A 15 -7.71 -14.18 -1.17
CA GLU A 15 -8.02 -13.82 0.22
C GLU A 15 -6.77 -13.39 0.99
N LEU A 16 -5.66 -14.09 0.76
CA LEU A 16 -4.38 -13.76 1.38
C LEU A 16 -3.84 -12.41 0.88
N ARG A 17 -3.98 -12.13 -0.41
CA ARG A 17 -3.64 -10.82 -0.98
C ARG A 17 -4.47 -9.71 -0.36
N HIS A 18 -5.77 -9.92 -0.18
CA HIS A 18 -6.66 -8.95 0.46
C HIS A 18 -6.29 -8.73 1.93
N LEU A 19 -5.97 -9.80 2.66
CA LEU A 19 -5.53 -9.71 4.05
C LEU A 19 -4.24 -8.89 4.19
N ILE A 20 -3.23 -9.17 3.35
CA ILE A 20 -1.98 -8.41 3.32
C ILE A 20 -2.22 -6.93 2.98
N GLY A 21 -3.14 -6.64 2.04
CA GLY A 21 -3.59 -5.28 1.77
C GLY A 21 -4.11 -4.59 3.03
N ARG A 22 -5.04 -5.25 3.74
CA ARG A 22 -5.65 -4.70 4.95
C ARG A 22 -4.67 -4.51 6.11
N LEU A 23 -3.70 -5.43 6.26
CA LEU A 23 -2.61 -5.27 7.22
C LEU A 23 -1.77 -4.01 6.93
N GLY A 24 -1.49 -3.72 5.66
CA GLY A 24 -0.79 -2.49 5.28
C GLY A 24 -1.57 -1.22 5.58
N GLU A 25 -2.90 -1.24 5.42
CA GLU A 25 -3.77 -0.12 5.79
C GLU A 25 -3.75 0.12 7.31
N PHE A 26 -3.82 -0.94 8.12
CA PHE A 26 -3.66 -0.83 9.58
C PHE A 26 -2.27 -0.33 9.97
N PHE A 27 -1.22 -0.81 9.31
CA PHE A 27 0.13 -0.31 9.52
C PHE A 27 0.22 1.19 9.23
N CYS A 28 -0.37 1.66 8.12
CA CYS A 28 -0.45 3.08 7.79
C CYS A 28 -1.18 3.88 8.89
N VAL A 29 -2.32 3.38 9.39
CA VAL A 29 -3.05 4.01 10.50
C VAL A 29 -2.17 4.17 11.74
N LEU A 30 -1.50 3.10 12.17
CA LEU A 30 -0.62 3.12 13.34
C LEU A 30 0.59 4.03 13.13
N TYR A 31 1.22 3.94 11.96
CA TYR A 31 2.40 4.73 11.61
C TYR A 31 2.11 6.23 11.56
N MET A 32 0.94 6.59 11.01
CA MET A 32 0.55 7.97 10.80
C MET A 32 -0.26 8.57 11.95
N ASN A 33 -0.74 7.74 12.88
CA ASN A 33 -1.79 8.09 13.85
C ASN A 33 -3.04 8.65 13.14
N GLY A 34 -3.47 7.97 12.08
CA GLY A 34 -4.63 8.33 11.27
C GLY A 34 -5.88 7.50 11.61
N GLU A 35 -6.87 7.53 10.74
CA GLU A 35 -8.07 6.71 10.81
C GLU A 35 -8.32 6.01 9.47
N LEU A 36 -8.86 4.78 9.50
CA LEU A 36 -9.34 4.14 8.28
C LEU A 36 -10.47 4.97 7.66
N SER A 37 -10.49 5.07 6.34
CA SER A 37 -11.63 5.63 5.62
C SER A 37 -12.87 4.76 5.89
N LYS A 38 -13.89 5.34 6.55
CA LYS A 38 -15.10 4.62 7.02
C LYS A 38 -16.19 4.51 5.95
N VAL A 39 -15.99 5.05 4.75
CA VAL A 39 -17.02 5.06 3.71
C VAL A 39 -16.82 3.88 2.75
N THR A 40 -17.65 2.85 2.90
CA THR A 40 -17.81 1.79 1.90
C THR A 40 -18.16 2.43 0.54
N ASN A 41 -17.42 2.08 -0.52
CA ASN A 41 -17.45 2.67 -1.88
C ASN A 41 -16.73 4.01 -2.11
N GLN A 42 -15.93 4.53 -1.18
CA GLN A 42 -14.94 5.54 -1.58
C GLN A 42 -13.76 4.86 -2.27
N HIS A 43 -13.62 5.15 -3.56
CA HIS A 43 -12.49 4.70 -4.35
C HIS A 43 -11.29 5.64 -4.10
N GLY A 44 -10.08 5.10 -4.21
CA GLY A 44 -8.84 5.88 -4.34
C GLY A 44 -8.00 6.08 -3.10
N TYR A 45 -8.54 5.96 -1.89
CA TYR A 45 -7.77 6.09 -0.63
C TYR A 45 -8.32 5.23 0.51
N ASP A 46 -7.47 4.91 1.47
CA ASP A 46 -7.74 3.90 2.51
C ASP A 46 -7.65 4.48 3.92
N VAL A 47 -6.84 5.53 4.12
CA VAL A 47 -6.58 6.17 5.42
C VAL A 47 -6.80 7.68 5.32
N ILE A 48 -7.28 8.30 6.39
CA ILE A 48 -7.42 9.75 6.53
C ILE A 48 -6.58 10.20 7.73
N LYS A 49 -5.81 11.27 7.56
CA LYS A 49 -5.10 11.96 8.65
C LYS A 49 -5.25 13.46 8.47
N GLU A 50 -5.78 14.15 9.48
CA GLU A 50 -5.87 15.62 9.48
C GLU A 50 -6.49 16.19 8.19
N GLY A 51 -7.50 15.48 7.65
CA GLY A 51 -8.18 15.86 6.41
C GLY A 51 -7.45 15.45 5.11
N ARG A 52 -6.21 14.95 5.18
CA ARG A 52 -5.49 14.38 4.03
C ARG A 52 -5.91 12.93 3.78
N ARG A 53 -6.14 12.60 2.51
CA ARG A 53 -6.52 11.27 2.04
C ARG A 53 -5.27 10.52 1.59
N ILE A 54 -5.06 9.32 2.14
CA ILE A 54 -3.86 8.51 1.92
C ILE A 54 -4.25 7.23 1.19
N SER A 55 -3.66 7.02 0.01
CA SER A 55 -3.77 5.76 -0.73
C SER A 55 -2.67 4.80 -0.30
N VAL A 56 -3.05 3.59 0.11
CA VAL A 56 -2.13 2.58 0.65
C VAL A 56 -1.93 1.46 -0.37
N LYS A 57 -0.67 1.10 -0.61
CA LYS A 57 -0.30 -0.07 -1.41
C LYS A 57 0.61 -0.99 -0.61
N THR A 58 0.18 -2.23 -0.46
CA THR A 58 1.01 -3.30 0.09
C THR A 58 1.55 -4.17 -1.02
N THR A 59 2.85 -4.45 -0.99
CA THR A 59 3.49 -5.40 -1.91
C THR A 59 4.31 -6.44 -1.14
N ALA A 60 4.33 -7.68 -1.62
CA ALA A 60 5.29 -8.70 -1.18
C ALA A 60 6.45 -8.86 -2.18
N GLN A 61 6.47 -8.07 -3.25
CA GLN A 61 7.49 -8.13 -4.29
C GLN A 61 8.70 -7.30 -3.90
N GLU A 62 9.90 -7.80 -4.21
CA GLU A 62 11.14 -7.04 -4.03
C GLU A 62 11.48 -6.15 -5.22
N LYS A 63 10.99 -6.51 -6.41
CA LYS A 63 11.27 -5.86 -7.70
C LYS A 63 10.01 -5.82 -8.54
N GLY A 64 9.98 -4.94 -9.52
CA GLY A 64 8.85 -4.74 -10.42
C GLY A 64 8.16 -3.41 -10.15
N PHE A 65 6.86 -3.35 -10.41
CA PHE A 65 6.11 -2.10 -10.39
C PHE A 65 4.91 -2.18 -9.45
N ILE A 66 4.62 -1.08 -8.77
CA ILE A 66 3.35 -0.84 -8.07
C ILE A 66 2.45 -0.08 -9.01
N THR A 67 1.21 -0.55 -9.14
CA THR A 67 0.21 0.09 -9.99
C THR A 67 -0.72 1.00 -9.19
N ILE A 68 -1.03 2.16 -9.77
CA ILE A 68 -2.01 3.12 -9.27
C ILE A 68 -3.05 3.30 -10.38
N ASN A 69 -4.34 3.23 -10.05
CA ASN A 69 -5.39 3.43 -11.06
C ASN A 69 -5.45 4.92 -11.44
N GLN A 70 -5.33 5.24 -12.73
CA GLN A 70 -5.38 6.63 -13.19
C GLN A 70 -6.73 7.28 -12.87
N ASN A 71 -7.83 6.53 -12.91
CA ASN A 71 -9.18 7.04 -12.64
C ASN A 71 -9.39 7.47 -11.18
N THR A 72 -8.51 7.04 -10.27
CA THR A 72 -8.60 7.36 -8.84
C THR A 72 -7.38 8.15 -8.36
N PHE A 73 -6.50 8.58 -9.26
CA PHE A 73 -5.27 9.28 -8.88
C PHE A 73 -5.54 10.65 -8.22
N ASP A 74 -6.61 11.32 -8.64
CA ASP A 74 -7.04 12.60 -8.06
C ASP A 74 -7.82 12.47 -6.75
N GLN A 75 -8.11 11.24 -6.32
CA GLN A 75 -8.93 10.98 -5.13
C GLN A 75 -8.13 10.95 -3.83
N PHE A 76 -6.80 10.98 -3.90
CA PHE A 76 -5.92 11.02 -2.74
C PHE A 76 -4.92 12.17 -2.82
N ASP A 77 -4.34 12.48 -1.66
CA ASP A 77 -3.35 13.56 -1.47
C ASP A 77 -1.96 12.97 -1.20
N ASP A 78 -1.88 11.90 -0.39
CA ASP A 78 -0.64 11.20 -0.06
C ASP A 78 -0.64 9.75 -0.54
N PHE A 79 0.54 9.25 -0.88
CA PHE A 79 0.78 7.85 -1.23
C PHE A 79 1.62 7.17 -0.16
N PHE A 80 1.20 5.98 0.26
CA PHE A 80 1.84 5.21 1.30
C PHE A 80 2.09 3.79 0.78
N VAL A 81 3.36 3.39 0.72
CA VAL A 81 3.74 2.06 0.24
C VAL A 81 4.43 1.27 1.34
N VAL A 82 3.91 0.08 1.60
CA VAL A 82 4.48 -0.85 2.56
C VAL A 82 4.82 -2.17 1.89
N GLN A 83 5.95 -2.76 2.29
CA GLN A 83 6.40 -4.06 1.83
C GLN A 83 6.22 -5.08 2.95
N TYR A 84 5.54 -6.18 2.65
CA TYR A 84 5.57 -7.37 3.49
C TYR A 84 6.78 -8.23 3.11
N LYS A 85 7.73 -8.39 4.02
CA LYS A 85 8.93 -9.20 3.80
C LYS A 85 9.48 -9.70 5.15
N ASP A 86 9.93 -10.95 5.17
CA ASP A 86 10.52 -11.61 6.35
C ASP A 86 9.59 -11.53 7.58
N ASP A 87 8.28 -11.74 7.33
CA ASP A 87 7.21 -11.68 8.32
C ASP A 87 7.06 -10.31 9.04
N ASP A 88 7.50 -9.25 8.37
CA ASP A 88 7.45 -7.85 8.84
C ASP A 88 6.90 -6.91 7.75
N LEU A 89 6.38 -5.75 8.17
CA LEU A 89 5.87 -4.67 7.33
C LEU A 89 6.85 -3.48 7.34
N LYS A 90 7.43 -3.18 6.17
CA LYS A 90 8.46 -2.14 6.01
C LYS A 90 7.96 -1.01 5.14
N LEU A 91 8.08 0.23 5.63
CA LEU A 91 7.70 1.42 4.87
C LEU A 91 8.69 1.65 3.71
N LEU A 92 8.19 1.57 2.47
CA LEU A 92 8.97 1.87 1.27
C LEU A 92 8.83 3.32 0.82
N PHE A 93 7.71 3.99 1.12
CA PHE A 93 7.48 5.38 0.75
C PHE A 93 6.30 5.96 1.52
N TYR A 94 6.43 7.21 1.95
CA TYR A 94 5.31 8.04 2.36
C TYR A 94 5.58 9.48 1.92
N GLY A 95 4.61 10.09 1.24
CA GLY A 95 4.68 11.49 0.83
C GLY A 95 3.53 11.91 -0.09
N PRO A 96 3.50 13.18 -0.52
CA PRO A 96 2.52 13.70 -1.46
C PRO A 96 2.56 12.93 -2.79
N LYS A 97 1.41 12.81 -3.46
CA LYS A 97 1.34 12.08 -4.73
C LYS A 97 2.20 12.70 -5.84
N GLU A 98 2.47 14.00 -5.75
CA GLU A 98 3.35 14.74 -6.67
C GLU A 98 4.82 14.35 -6.51
N GLU A 99 5.21 13.74 -5.38
CA GLU A 99 6.58 13.31 -5.09
C GLU A 99 6.82 11.81 -5.38
N ILE A 100 5.83 11.11 -5.95
CA ILE A 100 5.97 9.69 -6.28
C ILE A 100 7.09 9.53 -7.34
N PRO A 101 8.17 8.80 -7.03
CA PRO A 101 9.32 8.73 -7.92
C PRO A 101 9.06 7.82 -9.11
N SER A 102 9.58 8.19 -10.29
CA SER A 102 9.52 7.36 -11.50
C SER A 102 8.11 6.92 -11.91
N LEU A 103 7.09 7.74 -11.60
CA LEU A 103 5.71 7.50 -11.98
C LEU A 103 5.55 7.58 -13.51
N ARG A 104 5.12 6.48 -14.15
CA ARG A 104 4.91 6.43 -15.61
C ARG A 104 3.51 5.93 -15.96
N PRO A 105 2.85 6.46 -17.00
CA PRO A 105 1.60 5.89 -17.48
C PRO A 105 1.84 4.55 -18.19
N TYR A 106 0.99 3.57 -17.91
CA TYR A 106 0.94 2.27 -18.57
C TYR A 106 -0.52 1.79 -18.66
N GLY A 107 -1.09 1.83 -19.87
CA GLY A 107 -2.51 1.59 -20.08
C GLY A 107 -3.37 2.53 -19.22
N ASN A 108 -4.27 1.95 -18.41
CA ASN A 108 -5.16 2.68 -17.50
C ASN A 108 -4.58 2.86 -16.08
N THR A 109 -3.29 2.57 -15.90
CA THR A 109 -2.60 2.66 -14.60
C THR A 109 -1.38 3.56 -14.70
N TYR A 110 -0.97 4.13 -13.59
CA TYR A 110 0.41 4.54 -13.41
C TYR A 110 1.20 3.39 -12.80
N GLU A 111 2.45 3.26 -13.21
CA GLU A 111 3.42 2.32 -12.65
C GLU A 111 4.53 3.08 -11.94
N VAL A 112 4.96 2.55 -10.80
CA VAL A 112 6.08 3.04 -10.00
C VAL A 112 7.04 1.89 -9.78
N ASP A 113 8.32 2.05 -10.16
CA ASP A 113 9.34 1.04 -9.88
C ASP A 113 9.54 0.91 -8.37
N ILE A 114 9.46 -0.31 -7.84
CA ILE A 114 9.66 -0.56 -6.41
C ILE A 114 11.04 -0.07 -5.94
N ASN A 115 12.07 -0.13 -6.80
CA ASN A 115 13.42 0.31 -6.46
C ASN A 115 13.57 1.83 -6.39
N SER A 116 12.67 2.61 -7.00
CA SER A 116 12.72 4.08 -6.94
C SER A 116 12.15 4.63 -5.63
N LEU A 117 11.37 3.82 -4.90
CA LEU A 117 10.75 4.20 -3.63
C LEU A 117 11.79 4.38 -2.51
N LYS A 118 11.75 5.53 -1.83
CA LYS A 118 12.66 5.88 -0.74
C LYS A 118 12.32 5.11 0.54
N ARG A 119 13.07 4.04 0.82
CA ARG A 119 12.91 3.27 2.06
C ARG A 119 13.08 4.17 3.28
N VAL A 120 12.05 4.22 4.13
CA VAL A 120 12.10 4.92 5.40
C VAL A 120 12.32 3.86 6.47
N GLU A 121 13.48 3.85 7.12
CA GLU A 121 13.72 2.95 8.24
C GLU A 121 12.94 3.44 9.45
N LYS A 122 11.79 2.80 9.69
CA LYS A 122 11.12 2.82 10.99
C LYS A 122 10.60 1.41 11.26
N THR A 123 11.21 0.75 12.24
CA THR A 123 10.69 -0.50 12.79
C THR A 123 9.63 -0.13 13.83
N LEU A 124 8.39 -0.60 13.64
CA LEU A 124 7.41 -0.64 14.71
C LEU A 124 7.67 -1.94 15.48
N LEU A 125 8.14 -1.79 16.73
CA LEU A 125 8.36 -2.88 17.69
C LEU A 125 7.05 -3.59 18.03
#